data_AF-A0A1Z8NDQ8-F1
#
_entry.id   AF-A0A1Z8NDQ8-F1
#
_cell.length_a   1.000
_cell.length_b   1.000
_cell.length_c   1.000
_cell.angle_alpha   90.00
_cell.angle_beta   90.00
_cell.angle_gamma   90.00
#
_symmetry.space_group_name_H-M   'P 1'
#
loop_
_entity.id
_entity.type
_entity.pdbx_description
1 polymer ?
#
loop_
_entity_poly.entity_id
_entity_poly.type
_entity_poly.pdbx_seq_one_letter_code
_entity_poly.pdbx_strand_id
1 'polypeptide(L)'
;KVDQKACFWLDAHAEGGGVPTMEELDMIKDHHIKDHTIVIDDIPIYFSGSQEELKARILDINPEYKFTYYKSINPDDDYILVAYV
;
A
#
# COMPACT_ATOMS: atom_id res chain seq x y z
N LYS A 1 -4.42 -18.72 -7.72
CA LYS A 1 -4.89 -17.57 -8.53
C LYS A 1 -5.82 -16.75 -7.63
N VAL A 2 -5.67 -15.43 -7.59
CA VAL A 2 -6.66 -14.55 -6.94
C VAL A 2 -7.66 -14.16 -8.04
N ASP A 3 -8.93 -14.51 -7.87
CA ASP A 3 -9.99 -14.34 -8.87
C ASP A 3 -11.27 -13.73 -8.28
N GLN A 4 -11.16 -13.23 -7.05
CA GLN A 4 -12.18 -12.47 -6.35
C GLN A 4 -11.51 -11.32 -5.59
N LYS A 5 -12.32 -10.35 -5.18
CA LYS A 5 -11.87 -9.26 -4.30
C LYS A 5 -11.20 -9.84 -3.06
N ALA A 6 -10.07 -9.24 -2.69
CA ALA A 6 -9.21 -9.71 -1.63
C ALA A 6 -8.58 -8.51 -0.90
N CYS A 7 -8.02 -8.79 0.27
CA CYS A 7 -7.14 -7.88 0.98
C CYS A 7 -5.69 -8.31 0.73
N PHE A 8 -4.85 -7.38 0.28
CA PHE A 8 -3.41 -7.56 0.22
C PHE A 8 -2.78 -6.78 1.35
N TRP A 9 -2.05 -7.48 2.21
CA TRP A 9 -1.15 -6.87 3.19
C TRP A 9 0.24 -6.87 2.58
N LEU A 10 0.78 -5.69 2.33
CA LEU A 10 2.11 -5.47 1.78
C LEU A 10 3.04 -5.10 2.93
N ASP A 11 4.06 -5.93 3.13
CA ASP A 11 5.12 -5.69 4.10
C ASP A 11 6.12 -4.70 3.49
N ALA A 12 6.24 -3.52 4.08
CA ALA A 12 7.11 -2.45 3.58
C ALA A 12 8.60 -2.72 3.83
N HIS A 13 8.93 -3.74 4.63
CA HIS A 13 10.31 -4.04 4.99
C HIS A 13 11.19 -4.41 3.80
N ALA A 14 12.39 -3.82 3.78
CA ALA A 14 13.43 -4.15 2.82
C ALA A 14 14.47 -5.08 3.47
N GLU A 15 14.34 -6.41 3.33
CA GLU A 15 15.38 -7.38 3.73
C GLU A 15 16.60 -7.36 2.77
N GLY A 16 17.15 -6.18 2.48
CA GLY A 16 18.37 -6.00 1.69
C GLY A 16 18.19 -5.96 0.16
N GLY A 17 16.95 -5.98 -0.35
CA GLY A 17 16.63 -5.93 -1.79
C GLY A 17 15.98 -4.63 -2.29
N GLY A 18 15.62 -3.70 -1.40
CA GLY A 18 14.76 -2.54 -1.70
C GLY A 18 13.36 -2.70 -1.13
N VAL A 19 12.49 -1.70 -1.33
CA VAL A 19 11.09 -1.73 -0.87
C VAL A 19 10.23 -2.34 -1.99
N PRO A 20 9.87 -3.64 -1.93
CA PRO A 20 9.18 -4.32 -3.02
C PRO A 20 7.76 -3.78 -3.24
N THR A 21 7.21 -3.03 -2.28
CA THR A 21 5.85 -2.48 -2.32
C THR A 21 5.54 -1.77 -3.63
N MET A 22 6.48 -1.04 -4.23
CA MET A 22 6.23 -0.37 -5.51
C MET A 22 6.07 -1.36 -6.67
N GLU A 23 6.86 -2.43 -6.69
CA GLU A 23 6.75 -3.50 -7.70
C GLU A 23 5.49 -4.35 -7.46
N GLU A 24 5.14 -4.61 -6.19
CA GLU A 24 3.90 -5.28 -5.81
C GLU A 24 2.66 -4.48 -6.25
N LEU A 25 2.70 -3.15 -6.09
CA LEU A 25 1.64 -2.27 -6.59
C LEU A 25 1.55 -2.30 -8.12
N ASP A 26 2.67 -2.39 -8.84
CA ASP A 26 2.66 -2.58 -10.30
C ASP A 26 2.05 -3.95 -10.69
N MET A 27 2.30 -5.01 -9.91
CA MET A 27 1.63 -6.30 -10.11
C MET A 27 0.12 -6.25 -9.83
N ILE A 28 -0.30 -5.54 -8.78
CA ILE A 28 -1.73 -5.33 -8.48
C ILE A 28 -2.37 -4.46 -9.57
N LYS A 29 -1.63 -3.47 -10.10
CA LYS A 29 -2.06 -2.66 -11.24
C LYS A 29 -2.32 -3.48 -12.48
N ASP A 30 -1.60 -4.57 -12.73
CA ASP A 30 -1.86 -5.44 -13.88
C ASP A 30 -2.98 -6.49 -13.60
N HIS A 31 -3.40 -6.63 -12.34
CA HIS A 31 -4.44 -7.59 -11.97
C HIS A 31 -5.83 -7.20 -12.49
N HIS A 32 -6.60 -8.15 -13.00
CA HIS A 32 -7.93 -7.87 -13.60
C HIS A 32 -8.98 -7.26 -12.64
N ILE A 33 -8.83 -7.46 -11.33
CA ILE A 33 -9.68 -6.87 -10.29
C ILE A 33 -8.95 -5.65 -9.72
N LYS A 34 -9.61 -4.49 -9.70
CA LYS A 34 -9.00 -3.17 -9.39
C LYS A 34 -9.46 -2.58 -8.06
N ASP A 35 -10.30 -3.28 -7.31
CA ASP A 35 -10.93 -2.78 -6.09
C ASP A 35 -10.57 -3.62 -4.85
N HIS A 36 -9.39 -4.25 -4.87
CA HIS A 36 -8.82 -4.93 -3.72
C HIS A 36 -8.65 -3.96 -2.54
N THR A 37 -8.68 -4.47 -1.32
CA THR A 37 -8.18 -3.68 -0.17
C THR A 37 -6.67 -3.82 -0.13
N ILE A 38 -5.94 -2.72 0.01
CA ILE A 38 -4.48 -2.74 0.13
C ILE A 38 -4.14 -2.16 1.50
N VAL A 39 -3.36 -2.90 2.27
CA VAL A 39 -2.82 -2.50 3.58
C VAL A 39 -1.31 -2.47 3.46
N ILE A 40 -0.67 -1.39 3.90
CA ILE A 40 0.78 -1.21 3.85
C ILE A 40 1.23 -0.76 5.24
N ASP A 41 2.20 -1.46 5.83
CA ASP A 41 2.76 -1.14 7.15
C ASP A 41 3.98 -0.22 7.08
N ASP A 42 4.49 0.16 8.26
CA ASP A 42 5.75 0.91 8.46
C ASP A 42 5.90 2.17 7.59
N ILE A 43 4.79 2.89 7.37
CA ILE A 43 4.76 4.05 6.49
C ILE A 43 5.76 5.13 6.90
N PRO A 44 5.92 5.50 8.18
CA PRO A 44 6.95 6.45 8.61
C PRO A 44 8.37 6.03 8.26
N ILE A 45 8.64 4.73 8.26
CA ILE A 45 9.99 4.19 8.16
C ILE A 45 10.41 4.10 6.70
N TYR A 46 9.55 3.56 5.83
CA TYR A 46 9.90 3.26 4.44
C TYR A 46 9.39 4.28 3.43
N PHE A 47 8.39 5.10 3.79
CA PHE A 47 7.76 6.06 2.88
C PHE A 47 7.80 7.51 3.39
N SER A 48 8.71 7.83 4.32
CA SER A 48 8.92 9.20 4.76
C SER A 48 9.29 10.11 3.59
N GLY A 49 8.48 11.14 3.34
CA GLY A 49 8.67 12.06 2.22
C GLY A 49 8.22 11.55 0.84
N SER A 50 7.83 10.27 0.70
CA SER A 50 7.35 9.67 -0.56
C SER A 50 5.90 9.18 -0.50
N GLN A 51 5.15 9.54 0.54
CA GLN A 51 3.76 9.10 0.74
C GLN A 51 2.81 9.52 -0.39
N GLU A 52 3.03 10.69 -0.98
CA GLU A 52 2.22 11.15 -2.11
C GLU A 52 2.52 10.37 -3.39
N GLU A 53 3.77 9.93 -3.58
CA GLU A 53 4.13 9.01 -4.68
C GLU A 53 3.48 7.65 -4.47
N LEU A 54 3.51 7.13 -3.23
CA LEU A 54 2.83 5.88 -2.88
C LEU A 54 1.33 5.94 -3.17
N LYS A 55 0.65 7.02 -2.76
CA LYS A 55 -0.77 7.23 -3.07
C LYS A 55 -1.01 7.36 -4.56
N ALA A 56 -0.16 8.08 -5.29
CA ALA A 56 -0.28 8.23 -6.74
C ALA A 56 -0.20 6.88 -7.45
N ARG A 57 0.70 5.99 -7.01
CA ARG A 57 0.79 4.61 -7.52
C ARG A 57 -0.47 3.80 -7.22
N ILE A 58 -1.05 3.93 -6.02
CA ILE A 58 -2.31 3.26 -5.68
C ILE A 58 -3.48 3.81 -6.52
N LEU A 59 -3.55 5.12 -6.73
CA LEU A 59 -4.59 5.75 -7.57
C LEU A 59 -4.47 5.38 -9.06
N ASP A 60 -3.27 5.05 -9.53
CA ASP A 60 -3.04 4.54 -10.89
C ASP A 60 -3.58 3.10 -11.08
N ILE A 61 -3.79 2.35 -9.99
CA ILE A 61 -4.54 1.08 -10.01
C ILE A 61 -6.04 1.35 -10.17
N ASN A 62 -6.57 2.25 -9.34
CA ASN A 62 -7.97 2.68 -9.38
C ASN A 62 -8.12 4.10 -8.80
N PRO A 63 -8.62 5.08 -9.59
CA PRO A 63 -8.75 6.46 -9.13
C PRO A 63 -9.80 6.65 -8.03
N GLU A 64 -10.64 5.66 -7.74
CA GLU A 64 -11.66 5.72 -6.69
C GLU A 64 -11.15 5.30 -5.30
N TYR A 65 -9.88 4.91 -5.18
CA TYR A 65 -9.29 4.56 -3.88
C TYR A 65 -9.36 5.72 -2.89
N LYS A 66 -9.82 5.39 -1.69
CA LYS A 66 -9.80 6.23 -0.49
C LYS A 66 -8.71 5.72 0.43
N PHE A 67 -8.12 6.63 1.19
CA PHE A 67 -6.98 6.35 2.06
C PHE A 67 -7.33 6.63 3.53
N THR A 68 -7.04 5.67 4.39
CA THR A 68 -7.12 5.82 5.85
C THR A 68 -5.80 5.42 6.48
N TYR A 69 -5.29 6.25 7.38
CA TYR A 69 -4.13 5.90 8.20
C TYR A 69 -4.58 5.37 9.55
N TYR A 70 -4.04 4.23 9.96
CA TYR A 70 -4.23 3.70 11.31
C TYR A 70 -2.92 3.81 12.08
N LYS A 71 -2.94 4.65 13.11
CA LYS A 71 -1.78 4.97 13.92
C LYS A 71 -1.61 3.97 15.05
N SER A 72 -0.36 3.60 15.34
CA SER A 72 -0.03 2.84 16.54
C SER A 72 -0.20 3.71 17.81
N ILE A 73 0.01 3.10 18.98
CA ILE A 73 0.03 3.83 20.27
C ILE A 73 1.06 4.97 20.25
N ASN A 74 2.15 4.79 19.50
CA ASN A 74 3.14 5.82 19.21
C ASN A 74 3.03 6.24 17.73
N PRO A 75 2.19 7.24 17.42
CA PRO A 75 1.80 7.58 16.05
C PRO A 75 2.92 8.16 15.19
N ASP A 76 4.01 8.61 15.81
CA ASP A 76 5.18 9.15 15.12
C ASP A 76 6.21 8.05 14.81
N ASP A 77 6.14 6.93 15.52
CA ASP A 77 7.04 5.78 15.35
C ASP A 77 6.53 4.85 14.25
N ASP A 78 5.22 4.60 14.22
CA ASP A 78 4.63 3.63 13.29
C ASP A 78 3.13 3.88 13.02
N TYR A 79 2.76 3.73 11.76
CA TYR A 79 1.38 3.65 11.31
C TYR A 79 1.26 2.94 9.96
N ILE A 80 0.09 2.35 9.74
CA ILE A 80 -0.25 1.67 8.48
C ILE A 80 -1.14 2.56 7.60
N LEU A 81 -1.05 2.37 6.28
CA LEU A 81 -1.94 2.94 5.28
C LEU A 81 -2.90 1.86 4.77
N VAL A 82 -4.19 2.16 4.76
CA VAL A 82 -5.23 1.32 4.15
C VAL A 82 -5.86 2.05 2.98
N ALA A 83 -5.83 1.43 1.80
CA ALA A 83 -6.52 1.87 0.59
C ALA A 83 -7.70 0.95 0.27
N TYR A 84 -8.87 1.53 0.02
CA TYR A 84 -10.10 0.81 -0.32
C TYR A 84 -11.00 1.65 -1.24
N VAL A 85 -11.86 0.99 -2.01
CA VAL A 85 -12.93 1.62 -2.80
C VAL A 85 -14.22 1.69 -1.99
#